data_AF-R5CRN4-F1
#
_entry.id   AF-R5CRN4-F1
#
_cell.length_a   1.000
_cell.length_b   1.000
_cell.length_c   1.000
_cell.angle_alpha   90.00
_cell.angle_beta   90.00
_cell.angle_gamma   90.00
#
_symmetry.space_group_name_H-M   'P 1'
#
loop_
_entity.id
_entity.type
_entity.pdbx_description
1 polymer ?
#
loop_
_entity_poly.entity_id
_entity_poly.type
_entity_poly.pdbx_seq_one_letter_code
_entity_poly.pdbx_strand_id
1 'polypeptide(L)'
;MKHRQKTTKTKAATAKVLTLPDLYDMYDECNFRFFGGTLPCPQLDFMHKKDPVGSFTCDYYNDVILSACIMISDRYKYTDAQLRTLMTHEMIHYFLYYNNVNPTWSHGKEFRTIAKYMNVVYGLNIDKYTDTSNMEMIQKESFFSRLFSKRKA
;
A
#
# COMPACT_ATOMS: atom_id res chain seq x y z
N MET A 1 33.65 31.53 -8.40
CA MET A 1 32.23 31.72 -8.05
C MET A 1 31.79 30.59 -7.11
N LYS A 2 31.49 30.88 -5.85
CA LYS A 2 31.04 29.86 -4.87
C LYS A 2 29.56 29.56 -5.11
N HIS A 3 29.25 28.41 -5.68
CA HIS A 3 27.85 27.95 -5.79
C HIS A 3 27.37 27.53 -4.40
N ARG A 4 26.55 28.39 -3.78
CA ARG A 4 25.78 28.08 -2.58
C ARG A 4 24.68 27.09 -2.97
N GLN A 5 24.87 25.82 -2.65
CA GLN A 5 23.79 24.84 -2.72
C GLN A 5 22.67 25.30 -1.77
N LYS A 6 21.52 25.67 -2.33
CA LYS A 6 20.29 25.88 -1.56
C LYS A 6 19.84 24.50 -1.10
N THR A 7 20.08 24.18 0.16
CA THR A 7 19.43 23.05 0.83
C THR A 7 17.94 23.37 0.92
N THR A 8 17.15 22.78 0.02
CA THR A 8 15.69 22.77 0.15
C THR A 8 15.37 21.90 1.36
N LYS A 9 14.89 22.51 2.45
CA LYS A 9 14.29 21.79 3.58
C LYS A 9 13.12 20.97 3.04
N THR A 10 13.29 19.66 2.92
CA THR A 10 12.20 18.74 2.63
C THR A 10 11.20 18.83 3.79
N LYS A 11 9.98 19.30 3.50
CA LYS A 11 8.88 19.28 4.47
C LYS A 11 8.66 17.82 4.86
N ALA A 12 8.63 17.51 6.16
CA ALA A 12 8.41 16.15 6.63
C ALA A 12 7.10 15.62 6.03
N ALA A 13 7.12 14.39 5.52
CA ALA A 13 5.93 13.77 4.94
C ALA A 13 4.85 13.62 6.03
N THR A 14 3.70 14.25 5.83
CA THR A 14 2.58 14.20 6.77
C THR A 14 1.73 12.96 6.52
N ALA A 15 1.55 12.12 7.53
CA ALA A 15 0.65 10.98 7.46
C ALA A 15 -0.82 11.44 7.48
N LYS A 16 -1.67 10.82 6.67
CA LYS A 16 -3.10 11.14 6.55
C LYS A 16 -3.98 9.92 6.69
N VAL A 17 -5.24 10.15 7.08
CA VAL A 17 -6.32 9.15 6.92
C VAL A 17 -6.62 9.04 5.43
N LEU A 18 -6.72 7.81 4.92
CA LEU A 18 -6.96 7.57 3.51
C LEU A 18 -8.45 7.63 3.17
N THR A 19 -8.71 8.00 1.93
CA THR A 19 -10.00 7.92 1.24
C THR A 19 -9.89 6.98 0.04
N LEU A 20 -11.02 6.55 -0.54
CA LEU A 20 -11.01 5.72 -1.75
C LEU A 20 -10.24 6.40 -2.90
N PRO A 21 -10.45 7.69 -3.21
CA PRO A 21 -9.63 8.41 -4.20
C PRO A 21 -8.13 8.31 -3.95
N ASP A 22 -7.66 8.38 -2.69
CA ASP A 22 -6.23 8.24 -2.40
C ASP A 22 -5.67 6.86 -2.82
N LEU A 23 -6.49 5.80 -2.77
CA LEU A 23 -6.09 4.47 -3.22
C LEU A 23 -5.98 4.42 -4.74
N TYR A 24 -6.95 4.98 -5.47
CA TYR A 24 -6.94 5.03 -6.93
C TYR A 24 -5.79 5.89 -7.45
N ASP A 25 -5.59 7.08 -6.90
CA ASP A 25 -4.48 7.96 -7.26
C ASP A 25 -3.12 7.27 -7.03
N MET A 26 -2.97 6.58 -5.89
CA MET A 26 -1.75 5.84 -5.61
C MET A 26 -1.57 4.62 -6.54
N TYR A 27 -2.64 3.89 -6.84
CA TYR A 27 -2.59 2.77 -7.76
C TYR A 27 -2.13 3.23 -9.14
N ASP A 28 -2.73 4.29 -9.68
CA ASP A 28 -2.37 4.85 -10.99
C ASP A 28 -0.93 5.35 -11.00
N GLU A 29 -0.49 6.02 -9.94
CA GLU A 29 0.90 6.44 -9.77
C GLU A 29 1.86 5.25 -9.82
N CYS A 30 1.58 4.19 -9.04
CA CYS A 30 2.42 3.00 -8.97
C CYS A 30 2.40 2.21 -10.28
N ASN A 31 1.24 2.05 -10.90
CA ASN A 31 1.08 1.35 -12.16
C ASN A 31 1.91 2.02 -13.26
N PHE A 32 1.75 3.33 -13.43
CA PHE A 32 2.51 4.10 -14.40
C PHE A 32 4.02 4.03 -14.14
N ARG A 33 4.45 4.26 -12.89
CA ARG A 33 5.87 4.37 -12.55
C ARG A 33 6.61 3.03 -12.53
N PHE A 34 5.96 1.95 -12.09
CA PHE A 34 6.65 0.70 -11.76
C PHE A 34 6.24 -0.48 -12.64
N PHE A 35 5.04 -0.44 -13.23
CA PHE A 35 4.49 -1.53 -14.03
C PHE A 35 4.18 -1.11 -15.48
N GLY A 36 4.66 0.08 -15.88
CA GLY A 36 4.52 0.61 -17.24
C GLY A 36 3.10 0.98 -17.64
N GLY A 37 2.18 1.11 -16.67
CA GLY A 37 0.77 1.43 -16.91
C GLY A 37 -0.02 0.29 -17.56
N THR A 38 0.48 -0.95 -17.48
CA THR A 38 -0.09 -2.09 -18.21
C THR A 38 -1.10 -2.90 -17.38
N LEU A 39 -1.09 -2.77 -16.05
CA LEU A 39 -1.99 -3.51 -15.19
C LEU A 39 -3.41 -2.90 -15.22
N PRO A 40 -4.47 -3.66 -15.56
CA PRO A 40 -5.85 -3.20 -15.44
C PRO A 40 -6.15 -2.79 -13.99
N CYS A 41 -6.94 -1.73 -13.77
CA CYS A 41 -7.27 -1.33 -12.41
C CYS A 41 -8.10 -2.42 -11.70
N PRO A 42 -7.64 -3.01 -10.58
CA PRO A 42 -8.45 -3.92 -9.78
C PRO A 42 -9.49 -3.13 -8.98
N GLN A 43 -10.38 -3.82 -8.28
CA GLN A 43 -11.17 -3.19 -7.23
C GLN A 43 -10.23 -2.71 -6.12
N LEU A 44 -10.41 -1.49 -5.64
CA LEU A 44 -9.67 -0.94 -4.50
C LEU A 44 -10.63 -0.70 -3.34
N ASP A 45 -10.26 -1.15 -2.15
CA ASP A 45 -11.11 -1.03 -0.96
C ASP A 45 -10.31 -0.94 0.36
N PHE A 46 -11.02 -0.76 1.46
CA PHE A 46 -10.48 -0.78 2.80
C PHE A 46 -10.80 -2.06 3.54
N MET A 47 -9.86 -2.51 4.38
CA MET A 47 -10.10 -3.55 5.38
C MET A 47 -10.01 -3.01 6.80
N HIS A 48 -10.86 -3.54 7.69
CA HIS A 48 -11.01 -3.03 9.06
C HIS A 48 -10.17 -3.79 10.10
N LYS A 49 -8.99 -4.28 9.71
CA LYS A 49 -8.07 -5.05 10.58
C LYS A 49 -6.69 -4.38 10.65
N LYS A 50 -5.96 -4.63 11.74
CA LYS A 50 -4.63 -4.02 11.96
C LYS A 50 -3.50 -4.75 11.24
N ASP A 51 -3.64 -6.05 11.08
CA ASP A 51 -2.65 -6.92 10.45
C ASP A 51 -3.40 -8.03 9.70
N PRO A 52 -3.08 -8.30 8.42
CA PRO A 52 -2.18 -7.55 7.55
C PRO A 52 -2.69 -6.13 7.23
N VAL A 53 -1.77 -5.22 6.88
CA VAL A 53 -2.09 -3.83 6.48
C VAL A 53 -2.35 -3.64 4.99
N GLY A 54 -1.93 -4.59 4.15
CA GLY A 54 -2.30 -4.71 2.73
C GLY A 54 -2.78 -6.13 2.43
N SER A 55 -3.60 -6.27 1.38
CA SER A 55 -4.02 -7.58 0.88
C SER A 55 -4.37 -7.49 -0.59
N PHE A 56 -3.80 -8.36 -1.39
CA PHE A 56 -4.27 -8.68 -2.73
C PHE A 56 -5.11 -9.96 -2.72
N THR A 57 -6.23 -9.97 -3.45
CA THR A 57 -7.03 -11.17 -3.75
C THR A 57 -7.48 -11.15 -5.20
N CYS A 58 -7.73 -12.33 -5.76
CA CYS A 58 -8.26 -12.47 -7.11
C CYS A 58 -8.96 -13.81 -7.31
N ASP A 59 -10.00 -13.81 -8.15
CA ASP A 59 -10.53 -15.03 -8.75
C ASP A 59 -9.68 -15.36 -9.98
N TYR A 60 -8.99 -16.50 -9.94
CA TYR A 60 -8.05 -16.92 -10.98
C TYR A 60 -8.43 -18.31 -11.49
N TYR A 61 -8.67 -18.43 -12.79
CA TYR A 61 -9.10 -19.67 -13.43
C TYR A 61 -8.49 -19.81 -14.83
N ASN A 62 -7.95 -20.98 -15.14
CA ASN A 62 -7.30 -21.28 -16.42
C ASN A 62 -6.34 -20.17 -16.90
N ASP A 63 -5.47 -19.72 -16.00
CA ASP A 63 -4.47 -18.68 -16.29
C ASP A 63 -5.03 -17.31 -16.68
N VAL A 64 -6.25 -17.03 -16.20
CA VAL A 64 -6.96 -15.77 -16.39
C VAL A 64 -7.50 -15.26 -15.05
N ILE A 65 -7.30 -13.95 -14.80
CA ILE A 65 -7.95 -13.24 -13.70
C ILE A 65 -9.38 -12.86 -14.11
N LEU A 66 -10.36 -13.35 -13.36
CA LEU A 66 -11.78 -13.00 -13.52
C LEU A 66 -12.16 -11.77 -12.70
N SER A 67 -11.56 -11.63 -11.51
CA SER A 67 -11.74 -10.49 -10.61
C SER A 67 -10.45 -10.29 -9.80
N ALA A 68 -10.14 -9.05 -9.43
CA ALA A 68 -8.99 -8.72 -8.59
C ALA A 68 -9.35 -7.59 -7.62
N CYS A 69 -8.83 -7.65 -6.40
CA CYS A 69 -9.03 -6.65 -5.37
C CYS A 69 -7.72 -6.40 -4.61
N ILE A 70 -7.41 -5.12 -4.37
CA ILE A 70 -6.37 -4.69 -3.44
C ILE A 70 -7.04 -3.92 -2.29
N MET A 71 -6.79 -4.38 -1.07
CA MET A 71 -7.34 -3.79 0.15
C MET A 71 -6.23 -3.21 1.01
N ILE A 72 -6.47 -2.01 1.57
CA ILE A 72 -5.54 -1.36 2.51
C ILE A 72 -6.23 -1.18 3.86
N SER A 73 -5.49 -1.33 4.96
CA SER A 73 -6.06 -1.17 6.30
C SER A 73 -6.46 0.27 6.59
N ASP A 74 -7.71 0.49 7.01
CA ASP A 74 -8.20 1.79 7.50
C ASP A 74 -7.81 2.08 8.96
N ARG A 75 -6.94 1.27 9.56
CA ARG A 75 -6.56 1.36 10.97
C ARG A 75 -5.38 2.29 11.24
N TYR A 76 -4.74 2.81 10.20
CA TYR A 76 -3.54 3.64 10.28
C TYR A 76 -3.67 4.90 9.43
N LYS A 77 -2.89 5.92 9.78
CA LYS A 77 -2.55 7.00 8.86
C LYS A 77 -1.31 6.62 8.07
N TYR A 78 -1.26 7.06 6.82
CA TYR A 78 -0.18 6.74 5.89
C TYR A 78 0.43 8.02 5.36
N THR A 79 1.76 8.07 5.34
CA THR A 79 2.47 8.96 4.42
C THR A 79 2.38 8.40 3.00
N ASP A 80 2.53 9.25 1.98
CA ASP A 80 2.55 8.79 0.59
C ASP A 80 3.66 7.77 0.33
N ALA A 81 4.80 7.87 1.03
CA ALA A 81 5.89 6.89 0.91
C ALA A 81 5.51 5.50 1.47
N GLN A 82 4.83 5.46 2.62
CA GLN A 82 4.33 4.22 3.21
C GLN A 82 3.25 3.61 2.31
N LEU A 83 2.28 4.42 1.87
CA LEU A 83 1.20 3.94 1.01
C LEU A 83 1.75 3.45 -0.34
N ARG A 84 2.71 4.15 -0.95
CA ARG A 84 3.36 3.72 -2.21
C ARG A 84 4.07 2.39 -2.06
N THR A 85 4.82 2.21 -0.97
CA THR A 85 5.54 0.96 -0.69
C THR A 85 4.55 -0.19 -0.52
N LEU A 86 3.49 0.02 0.25
CA LEU A 86 2.45 -0.99 0.49
C LEU A 86 1.64 -1.31 -0.77
N MET A 87 1.19 -0.29 -1.52
CA MET A 87 0.49 -0.47 -2.78
C MET A 87 1.35 -1.26 -3.78
N THR A 88 2.63 -0.90 -3.91
CA THR A 88 3.56 -1.63 -4.79
C THR A 88 3.75 -3.08 -4.33
N HIS A 89 3.79 -3.36 -3.02
CA HIS A 89 3.83 -4.73 -2.51
C HIS A 89 2.64 -5.56 -3.02
N GLU A 90 1.41 -5.07 -2.84
CA GLU A 90 0.21 -5.77 -3.30
C GLU A 90 0.15 -5.88 -4.83
N MET A 91 0.61 -4.84 -5.55
CA MET A 91 0.68 -4.84 -7.00
C MET A 91 1.73 -5.82 -7.56
N ILE A 92 2.78 -6.18 -6.81
CA ILE A 92 3.69 -7.25 -7.23
C ILE A 92 2.94 -8.59 -7.25
N HIS A 93 2.12 -8.89 -6.24
CA HIS A 93 1.27 -10.09 -6.28
C HIS A 93 0.34 -10.03 -7.49
N TYR A 94 -0.34 -8.90 -7.68
CA TYR A 94 -1.23 -8.73 -8.83
C TYR A 94 -0.51 -8.93 -10.17
N PHE A 95 0.68 -8.36 -10.34
CA PHE A 95 1.51 -8.50 -11.54
C PHE A 95 1.85 -9.96 -11.84
N LEU A 96 2.21 -10.76 -10.82
CA LEU A 96 2.55 -12.17 -11.00
C LEU A 96 1.35 -12.99 -11.45
N TYR A 97 0.16 -12.75 -10.88
CA TYR A 97 -1.09 -13.37 -11.31
C TYR A 97 -1.51 -12.92 -12.71
N TYR A 98 -1.40 -11.63 -13.02
CA TYR A 98 -1.85 -11.09 -14.30
C TYR A 98 -1.00 -11.56 -15.49
N ASN A 99 0.31 -11.74 -15.27
CA ASN A 99 1.24 -12.16 -16.31
C ASN A 99 1.57 -13.66 -16.29
N ASN A 100 0.87 -14.45 -15.44
CA ASN A 100 1.11 -15.88 -15.26
C ASN A 100 2.58 -16.23 -14.93
N VAL A 101 3.24 -15.38 -14.16
CA VAL A 101 4.64 -15.54 -13.76
C VAL A 101 4.70 -16.28 -12.43
N ASN A 102 4.66 -17.61 -12.48
CA ASN A 102 4.65 -18.49 -11.28
C ASN A 102 3.72 -17.97 -10.18
N PRO A 103 2.42 -17.75 -10.47
CA PRO A 103 1.52 -17.05 -9.57
C PRO A 103 1.39 -17.80 -8.24
N THR A 104 1.62 -17.09 -7.15
CA THR A 104 1.55 -17.65 -5.80
C THR A 104 1.18 -16.56 -4.81
N TRP A 105 0.36 -16.91 -3.82
CA TRP A 105 0.07 -16.05 -2.66
C TRP A 105 1.29 -15.81 -1.76
N SER A 106 2.35 -16.61 -1.92
CA SER A 106 3.56 -16.53 -1.12
C SER A 106 4.59 -15.57 -1.71
N HIS A 107 5.44 -14.98 -0.87
CA HIS A 107 6.55 -14.14 -1.32
C HIS A 107 7.71 -14.99 -1.87
N GLY A 108 7.47 -15.71 -2.96
CA GLY A 108 8.39 -16.62 -3.65
C GLY A 108 9.61 -15.93 -4.26
N LYS A 109 10.37 -16.67 -5.09
CA LYS A 109 11.61 -16.14 -5.71
C LYS A 109 11.32 -14.93 -6.59
N GLU A 110 10.26 -15.00 -7.39
CA GLU A 110 9.81 -14.01 -8.35
C GLU A 110 9.41 -12.72 -7.62
N PHE A 111 8.53 -12.84 -6.61
CA PHE A 111 8.16 -11.71 -5.74
C PHE A 111 9.40 -11.02 -5.17
N ARG A 112 10.30 -11.79 -4.51
CA ARG A 112 11.49 -11.23 -3.87
C ARG A 112 12.45 -10.58 -4.87
N THR A 113 12.51 -11.10 -6.09
CA THR A 113 13.34 -10.54 -7.16
C THR A 113 12.80 -9.17 -7.58
N ILE A 114 11.48 -9.07 -7.82
CA ILE A 114 10.84 -7.81 -8.17
C ILE A 114 10.93 -6.81 -7.01
N ALA A 115 10.60 -7.22 -5.79
CA ALA A 115 10.70 -6.37 -4.59
C ALA A 115 12.12 -5.81 -4.41
N LYS A 116 13.15 -6.66 -4.54
CA LYS A 116 14.56 -6.22 -4.47
C LYS A 116 14.90 -5.21 -5.58
N TYR A 117 14.45 -5.46 -6.80
CA TYR A 117 14.64 -4.52 -7.90
C TYR A 117 13.98 -3.16 -7.58
N MET A 118 12.72 -3.17 -7.13
CA MET A 118 12.01 -1.95 -6.76
C MET A 118 12.70 -1.17 -5.63
N ASN A 119 13.24 -1.89 -4.64
CA ASN A 119 13.98 -1.26 -3.54
C ASN A 119 15.27 -0.61 -4.03
N VAL A 120 16.03 -1.28 -4.91
CA VAL A 120 17.30 -0.76 -5.44
C VAL A 120 17.10 0.40 -6.40
N VAL A 121 16.14 0.29 -7.32
CA VAL A 121 15.98 1.25 -8.42
C VAL A 121 15.13 2.46 -8.02
N TYR A 122 14.08 2.24 -7.23
CA TYR A 122 13.13 3.30 -6.89
C TYR A 122 13.21 3.75 -5.43
N GLY A 123 14.10 3.16 -4.63
CA GLY A 123 14.25 3.49 -3.21
C GLY A 123 13.04 3.11 -2.38
N LEU A 124 12.25 2.11 -2.83
CA LEU A 124 11.19 1.55 -2.01
C LEU A 124 11.79 0.68 -0.88
N ASN A 125 10.96 0.36 0.11
CA ASN A 125 11.35 -0.51 1.23
C ASN A 125 10.37 -1.69 1.36
N ILE A 126 10.17 -2.42 0.26
CA ILE A 126 9.29 -3.57 0.20
C ILE A 126 9.98 -4.75 0.86
N ASP A 127 9.34 -5.28 1.91
CA ASP A 127 9.73 -6.51 2.58
C ASP A 127 8.54 -7.50 2.58
N LYS A 128 8.78 -8.74 3.00
CA LYS A 128 7.78 -9.79 3.17
C LYS A 128 6.66 -9.36 4.14
N TYR A 129 7.04 -8.64 5.18
CA TYR A 129 6.12 -8.07 6.17
C TYR A 129 6.18 -6.55 6.08
N THR A 130 5.02 -5.90 6.15
CA THR A 130 5.01 -4.44 6.27
C THR A 130 5.35 -4.06 7.70
N ASP A 131 6.41 -3.27 7.89
CA ASP A 131 6.75 -2.71 9.19
C ASP A 131 5.77 -1.59 9.57
N THR A 132 4.94 -1.87 10.57
CA THR A 132 3.92 -0.95 11.09
C THR A 132 4.38 -0.20 12.34
N SER A 133 5.60 -0.44 12.83
CA SER A 133 6.11 0.14 14.08
C SER A 133 6.11 1.66 14.10
N ASN A 134 6.30 2.29 12.93
CA ASN A 134 6.34 3.73 12.73
C ASN A 134 5.05 4.31 12.12
N MET A 135 3.95 3.56 12.15
CA MET A 135 2.66 4.01 11.63
C MET A 135 1.75 4.54 12.74
N GLU A 136 1.15 5.71 12.53
CA GLU A 136 0.19 6.26 13.48
C GLU A 136 -1.15 5.52 13.38
N MET A 137 -1.54 4.79 14.42
CA MET A 137 -2.84 4.15 14.48
C MET A 137 -3.97 5.18 14.62
N ILE A 138 -5.06 4.97 13.87
CA ILE A 138 -6.30 5.71 14.07
C ILE A 138 -6.98 5.16 15.33
N GLN A 139 -6.99 5.98 16.39
CA GLN A 139 -7.78 5.72 17.58
C GLN A 139 -9.26 5.87 17.23
N LYS A 140 -10.00 4.75 17.16
CA LYS A 140 -11.47 4.82 17.20
C LYS A 140 -11.85 5.02 18.66
N GLU A 141 -12.64 6.05 18.97
CA GLU A 141 -13.20 6.20 20.31
C GLU A 141 -13.87 4.89 20.75
N SER A 142 -13.55 4.45 21.96
CA SER A 142 -14.22 3.30 22.55
C SER A 142 -15.70 3.62 22.70
N PHE A 143 -16.57 2.69 22.35
CA PHE A 143 -18.01 2.81 22.62
C PHE A 143 -18.28 3.18 24.09
N PHE A 144 -17.46 2.66 25.00
CA PHE A 144 -17.51 2.97 26.43
C PHE A 144 -17.14 4.43 26.73
N SER A 145 -16.10 5.01 26.11
CA SER A 145 -15.75 6.42 26.35
C SER A 145 -16.88 7.36 25.94
N ARG A 146 -17.59 7.03 24.84
CA ARG A 146 -18.77 7.79 24.38
C ARG A 146 -19.98 7.65 25.31
N LEU A 147 -20.17 6.49 25.94
CA LEU A 147 -21.23 6.26 26.93
C LEU A 147 -20.97 6.97 28.25
N PHE A 148 -19.72 6.95 28.75
CA PHE A 148 -19.37 7.58 30.02
C PHE A 148 -19.30 9.11 29.92
N SER A 149 -19.04 9.67 28.72
CA SER A 149 -19.12 11.12 28.50
C SER A 149 -20.55 11.67 28.55
N LYS A 150 -21.58 10.85 28.28
CA LYS A 150 -23.00 11.29 28.31
C LYS A 150 -23.65 11.24 29.70
N ARG A 151 -22.94 10.80 30.75
CA ARG A 151 -23.45 10.75 32.14
C ARG A 151 -23.01 11.93 33.01
N LYS A 152 -22.40 12.97 32.44
CA LYS A 152 -22.01 14.21 33.12
C LYS A 152 -22.68 15.47 32.55
N ALA A 153 -23.88 15.31 31.97
CA ALA A 153 -24.75 16.42 31.59
C ALA A 153 -25.99 16.40 32.48
#